data_AF-A0A6N9BIS9-F1
#
_entry.id   AF-A0A6N9BIS9-F1
#
_cell.length_a   1.000
_cell.length_b   1.000
_cell.length_c   1.000
_cell.angle_alpha   90.00
_cell.angle_beta   90.00
_cell.angle_gamma   90.00
#
_symmetry.space_group_name_H-M   'P 1'
#
loop_
_entity.id
_entity.type
_entity.pdbx_description
1 polymer ?
#
loop_
_entity_poly.entity_id
_entity_poly.type
_entity_poly.pdbx_seq_one_letter_code
_entity_poly.pdbx_strand_id
1 'polypeptide(L)' 'MTIAKGDKVPAATLKEVTDGGPQSVETADLFGGRKVVAFCVPGAFTPTCSAKHLPGFVEKADAIRARGVDDIVCLA' A
#
# COMPACT_ATOMS: atom_id res chain seq x y z
N MET A 1 -15.05 6.51 -7.93
CA MET A 1 -14.99 5.40 -8.92
C MET A 1 -14.47 4.18 -8.20
N THR A 2 -15.10 3.02 -8.39
CA THR A 2 -14.70 1.75 -7.76
C THR A 2 -13.90 0.95 -8.77
N ILE A 3 -12.75 0.40 -8.38
CA ILE A 3 -11.95 -0.49 -9.22
C ILE A 3 -12.56 -1.89 -9.24
N ALA A 4 -12.47 -2.60 -10.37
CA ALA A 4 -12.91 -3.98 -10.53
C ALA A 4 -11.73 -4.94 -10.75
N LYS A 5 -11.99 -6.24 -10.58
CA LYS A 5 -10.98 -7.27 -10.85
C LYS A 5 -10.57 -7.23 -12.32
N GLY A 6 -9.27 -7.13 -12.57
CA GLY A 6 -8.69 -7.07 -13.92
C GLY A 6 -8.41 -5.65 -14.39
N ASP A 7 -8.94 -4.63 -13.71
CA ASP A 7 -8.59 -3.25 -13.99
C ASP A 7 -7.14 -2.97 -13.61
N LYS A 8 -6.52 -2.08 -14.38
CA LYS A 8 -5.22 -1.51 -14.00
C LYS A 8 -5.43 -0.50 -12.88
N VAL A 9 -4.46 -0.44 -11.96
CA VAL A 9 -4.42 0.62 -10.96
C VAL A 9 -4.34 1.98 -11.69
N PRO A 10 -5.17 2.98 -11.30
CA PRO A 10 -5.14 4.30 -11.92
C PRO A 10 -3.75 4.94 -11.84
N ALA A 11 -3.36 5.61 -12.92
CA ALA A 11 -2.15 6.43 -12.94
C ALA A 11 -2.34 7.63 -12.01
N ALA A 12 -1.47 7.77 -11.01
CA ALA A 12 -1.48 8.88 -10.07
C ALA A 12 -0.08 9.08 -9.49
N THR A 13 0.24 10.34 -9.18
CA THR A 13 1.40 10.69 -8.36
C THR A 13 0.98 10.73 -6.90
N LEU A 14 1.64 9.92 -6.07
CA LEU A 14 1.48 9.87 -4.63
C LEU A 14 2.67 10.55 -3.92
N LYS A 15 2.56 10.71 -2.61
CA LYS A 15 3.65 11.21 -1.75
C LYS A 15 4.02 10.13 -0.73
N GLU A 16 5.30 9.78 -0.70
CA GLU A 16 5.88 8.86 0.27
C GLU A 16 6.90 9.62 1.14
N VAL A 17 6.89 9.36 2.45
CA VAL A 17 7.88 9.95 3.36
C VAL A 17 9.11 9.06 3.39
N THR A 18 10.25 9.62 3.00
CA THR A 18 11.56 8.95 3.06
C THR A 18 12.46 9.65 4.08
N ASP A 19 13.65 9.12 4.32
CA ASP A 19 14.66 9.75 5.19
C ASP A 19 15.04 11.17 4.73
N GLY A 20 14.90 11.47 3.44
CA GLY A 20 15.13 12.80 2.86
C GLY A 20 13.89 13.71 2.87
N GLY A 21 12.78 13.26 3.45
CA GLY A 21 11.49 13.94 3.45
C GLY A 21 10.50 13.40 2.40
N PRO A 22 9.37 14.10 2.19
CA PRO A 22 8.33 13.64 1.26
C PRO A 22 8.79 13.68 -0.20
N GLN A 23 8.74 12.52 -0.86
CA GLN A 23 9.06 12.37 -2.28
C GLN A 23 7.81 12.01 -3.09
N SER A 24 7.79 12.42 -4.37
CA SER A 24 6.76 11.95 -5.30
C SER A 24 7.05 10.53 -5.74
N VAL A 25 6.03 9.69 -5.80
CA VAL A 25 6.11 8.33 -6.33
C VAL A 25 4.93 8.08 -7.26
N GLU A 26 5.18 7.50 -8.44
CA GLU A 26 4.10 7.17 -9.38
C GLU A 26 3.49 5.81 -9.03
N THR A 27 2.18 5.65 -9.20
CA THR A 27 1.53 4.34 -9.04
C THR A 27 2.07 3.29 -10.01
N ALA A 28 2.59 3.71 -11.16
CA ALA A 28 3.29 2.84 -12.09
C ALA A 28 4.56 2.24 -11.49
N ASP A 29 5.31 3.02 -10.70
CA ASP A 29 6.52 2.55 -10.02
C ASP A 29 6.13 1.58 -8.91
N LEU A 30 5.06 1.88 -8.15
CA LEU A 30 4.57 1.03 -7.06
C LEU A 30 4.03 -0.32 -7.54
N PHE A 31 3.19 -0.34 -8.58
CA PHE A 31 2.43 -1.53 -8.97
C PHE A 31 2.90 -2.20 -10.27
N GLY A 32 3.76 -1.54 -11.05
CA GLY A 32 4.20 -2.04 -12.36
C GLY A 32 5.12 -3.24 -12.25
N GLY A 33 4.75 -4.36 -12.89
CA GLY A 33 5.61 -5.55 -13.00
C GLY A 33 5.86 -6.30 -11.70
N ARG A 34 5.17 -5.94 -10.61
CA ARG A 34 5.33 -6.49 -9.26
C ARG A 34 4.01 -7.05 -8.74
N LYS A 35 4.08 -8.06 -7.87
CA LYS A 35 2.94 -8.57 -7.12
C LYS A 35 2.87 -7.85 -5.78
N VAL A 36 1.95 -6.88 -5.69
CA VAL A 36 1.81 -6.00 -4.53
C VAL A 36 0.48 -6.25 -3.82
N VAL A 37 0.51 -6.28 -2.49
CA VAL A 37 -0.69 -6.21 -1.66
C VAL A 37 -0.87 -4.75 -1.24
N ALA A 38 -1.95 -4.12 -1.68
CA ALA A 38 -2.29 -2.76 -1.27
C ALA A 38 -3.56 -2.74 -0.43
N PHE A 39 -3.58 -1.89 0.60
CA PHE A 39 -4.78 -1.61 1.40
C PHE A 39 -4.85 -0.13 1.75
N CYS A 40 -6.06 0.37 1.97
CA CYS A 40 -6.29 1.77 2.28
C CYS A 40 -6.90 1.92 3.68
N VAL A 41 -6.55 3.01 4.36
CA VAL A 41 -7.19 3.46 5.60
C VAL A 41 -7.82 4.85 5.37
N PRO A 42 -8.88 5.24 6.08
CA PRO A 42 -9.46 6.59 5.92
C PRO A 42 -8.52 7.72 6.36
N GLY A 43 -7.46 7.41 7.11
CA GLY A 43 -6.49 8.38 7.58
C GLY A 43 -5.58 7.80 8.66
N ALA A 44 -4.36 8.33 8.72
CA ALA A 44 -3.42 8.03 9.79
C ALA A 44 -4.02 8.39 11.16
N PHE A 45 -3.60 7.67 12.20
CA PHE A 45 -4.03 7.88 13.60
C PHE A 45 -5.53 7.68 13.89
N THR A 46 -6.32 7.18 12.93
CA THR A 46 -7.71 6.80 13.18
C THR A 46 -7.76 5.51 14.03
N PRO A 47 -8.74 5.34 14.95
CA PRO A 47 -8.64 4.34 16.03
C PRO A 47 -8.49 2.90 15.54
N THR A 48 -9.40 2.43 14.67
CA THR A 48 -9.38 1.05 14.16
C THR A 48 -8.18 0.80 13.25
N CYS A 49 -7.80 1.80 12.46
CA CYS A 49 -6.70 1.68 11.51
C CYS A 49 -5.36 1.49 12.21
N SER A 50 -5.14 2.26 13.28
CA SER A 50 -3.90 2.26 14.06
C SER A 50 -3.81 1.09 15.04
N ALA A 51 -4.94 0.67 15.62
CA ALA A 51 -4.93 -0.39 16.63
C ALA A 51 -5.05 -1.81 16.05
N LYS A 52 -5.63 -1.98 14.85
CA LYS A 52 -5.97 -3.32 14.33
C LYS A 52 -5.66 -3.52 12.86
N HIS A 53 -6.05 -2.59 11.98
CA HIS A 53 -5.97 -2.82 10.54
C HIS A 53 -4.52 -2.88 10.05
N LEU A 54 -3.75 -1.79 10.21
CA LEU A 54 -2.35 -1.72 9.81
C LEU A 54 -1.47 -2.72 10.60
N PRO A 55 -1.55 -2.81 11.94
CA PRO A 55 -0.74 -3.76 12.69
C PRO A 55 -0.88 -5.22 12.23
N GLY A 56 -2.09 -5.63 11.83
CA GLY A 56 -2.33 -6.99 11.32
C GLY A 56 -1.59 -7.31 10.03
N PHE A 57 -1.30 -6.32 9.17
CA PHE A 57 -0.45 -6.50 7.99
C PHE A 57 1.03 -6.55 8.37
N VAL A 58 1.46 -5.75 9.36
CA VAL A 58 2.84 -5.74 9.87
C VAL A 58 3.19 -7.09 10.50
N GLU A 59 2.34 -7.61 11.38
CA GLU A 59 2.52 -8.91 12.04
C GLU A 59 2.57 -10.09 11.05
N LYS A 60 1.87 -9.97 9.92
CA LYS A 60 1.76 -11.02 8.89
C LYS A 60 2.67 -10.78 7.69
N ALA A 61 3.52 -9.75 7.72
CA ALA A 61 4.29 -9.32 6.56
C ALA A 61 5.13 -10.45 5.98
N ASP A 62 5.80 -11.24 6.82
CA ASP A 62 6.63 -12.37 6.37
C ASP A 62 5.80 -13.48 5.70
N ALA A 63 4.65 -13.81 6.28
CA ALA A 63 3.74 -14.82 5.71
C ALA A 63 3.13 -14.35 4.37
N ILE A 64 2.90 -13.04 4.22
CA ILE A 64 2.44 -12.45 2.97
C ILE A 64 3.55 -12.50 1.92
N ARG A 65 4.77 -12.08 2.26
CA ARG A 65 5.95 -12.12 1.38
C ARG A 65 6.31 -13.53 0.94
N ALA A 66 6.18 -14.53 1.83
CA ALA A 66 6.39 -15.94 1.52
C ALA A 66 5.45 -16.48 0.41
N ARG A 67 4.35 -15.78 0.08
CA ARG A 67 3.45 -16.10 -1.05
C ARG A 67 3.88 -15.43 -2.37
N GLY A 68 5.12 -14.97 -2.43
CA GLY A 68 5.70 -14.27 -3.59
C GLY A 68 5.17 -12.86 -3.78
N VAL A 69 4.77 -12.18 -2.69
CA VAL A 69 4.39 -10.76 -2.72
C VAL A 69 5.66 -9.94 -2.56
N ASP A 70 5.90 -9.04 -3.51
CA ASP A 70 7.09 -8.19 -3.53
C ASP A 70 6.98 -7.06 -2.51
N ASP A 71 5.78 -6.51 -2.32
CA ASP A 71 5.57 -5.35 -1.45
C ASP A 71 4.18 -5.29 -0.81
N ILE A 72 4.09 -4.59 0.32
CA ILE A 72 2.84 -4.32 1.05
C ILE A 72 2.70 -2.81 1.23
N VAL A 73 1.72 -2.21 0.56
CA VAL A 73 1.54 -0.75 0.51
C VAL A 73 0.29 -0.33 1.27
N CYS A 74 0.45 0.57 2.23
CA CYS A 74 -0.65 1.23 2.95
C CYS A 74 -0.90 2.62 2.35
N LEU A 75 -2.14 2.89 1.93
CA LEU A 75 -2.57 4.15 1.34
C LEU A 75 -3.59 4.85 2.25
N ALA A 76 -3.73 6.17 2.11
CA ALA A 76 -4.75 6.98 2.77
C ALA A 76 -5.40 7.96 1.79
#